data_AF-A0A3E1P4Z6-F1
#
_entry.id   AF-A0A3E1P4Z6-F1
#
_cell.length_a   1.000
_cell.length_b   1.000
_cell.length_c   1.000
_cell.angle_alpha   90.00
_cell.angle_beta   90.00
_cell.angle_gamma   90.00
#
_symmetry.space_group_name_H-M   'P 1'
#
loop_
_entity.id
_entity.type
_entity.pdbx_description
1 polymer ?
#
loop_
_entity_poly.entity_id
_entity_poly.type
_entity_poly.pdbx_seq_one_letter_code
_entity_poly.pdbx_strand_id
1 'polypeptide(L)'
;MTFFNPNQLRVLKSGWIMAVLAWLLLFIPHAPGYIVNTLTITGLLSWEFVVSRRWKDFSIMVLVSGIAFSLQHILMNHLPDGNPAAAGALSHLNLFAAFLVAITTHYHLMGIDNKFSAGLLATAIFYLLPKTGNPFSSNYVFTGTFMKESIFMASSLILLYMKIVCYYVILFLVENGYRLRHFMERLPSKVQVYNRWEYLFMWMMLFFAYMGCIGDLSTRVHMLFEGQQMPEESTPMSILFMMASVFFLYAGAIMLRNVITGRALTIGYYSPWMLLLHLLPVVNIIAAITCFFAPEKRETHMKNAASYLQAKREYARKAMIVLGLLITAYNIYTMLFVPTGLRLVAISILAMLYLLKIGAYLKLNASKIFVYIVVLLNILTVAYAFNDYFIFYLALIYLYYYFLIETFYPELEAEDIMEITDRE
;
A
#
# COMPACT_ATOMS: atom_id res chain seq x y z
N MET A 1 -6.13 4.75 -22.70
CA MET A 1 -7.37 4.40 -21.97
C MET A 1 -7.09 4.55 -20.48
N THR A 2 -8.07 5.04 -19.73
CA THR A 2 -8.00 5.32 -18.28
C THR A 2 -8.27 4.06 -17.45
N PHE A 3 -7.64 3.92 -16.29
CA PHE A 3 -7.90 2.87 -15.30
C PHE A 3 -9.27 3.00 -14.65
N PHE A 4 -9.74 4.24 -14.48
CA PHE A 4 -11.06 4.52 -13.92
C PHE A 4 -11.95 5.20 -14.95
N ASN A 5 -13.20 4.76 -15.01
CA ASN A 5 -14.20 5.44 -15.83
C ASN A 5 -14.65 6.76 -15.15
N PRO A 6 -15.32 7.67 -15.88
CA PRO A 6 -15.74 8.95 -15.31
C PRO A 6 -16.66 8.85 -14.07
N ASN A 7 -17.47 7.80 -13.97
CA ASN A 7 -18.34 7.58 -12.81
C ASN A 7 -17.52 7.13 -11.59
N GLN A 8 -16.60 6.17 -11.76
CA GLN A 8 -15.67 5.72 -10.71
C GLN A 8 -14.83 6.90 -10.17
N LEU A 9 -14.32 7.76 -11.07
CA LEU A 9 -13.63 8.99 -10.67
C LEU A 9 -14.52 9.97 -9.90
N ARG A 10 -15.81 10.07 -10.25
CA ARG A 10 -16.77 10.90 -9.51
C ARG A 10 -16.98 10.36 -8.09
N VAL A 11 -17.10 9.04 -7.93
CA VAL A 11 -17.21 8.39 -6.62
C VAL A 11 -15.98 8.69 -5.77
N LEU A 12 -14.77 8.44 -6.28
CA LEU A 12 -13.52 8.73 -5.58
C LEU A 12 -13.38 10.20 -5.18
N LYS A 13 -13.70 11.14 -6.08
CA LYS A 13 -13.67 12.58 -5.79
C LYS A 13 -14.70 13.00 -4.74
N SER A 14 -15.88 12.39 -4.75
CA SER A 14 -16.93 12.67 -3.77
C SER A 14 -16.76 11.94 -2.44
N GLY A 15 -15.82 10.98 -2.35
CA GLY A 15 -15.59 10.15 -1.16
C GLY A 15 -15.25 10.94 0.11
N TRP A 16 -14.75 12.18 -0.01
CA TRP A 16 -14.53 13.04 1.16
C TRP A 16 -15.84 13.36 1.90
N ILE A 17 -16.98 13.42 1.20
CA ILE A 17 -18.29 13.67 1.83
C ILE A 17 -18.61 12.51 2.78
N MET A 18 -18.36 11.26 2.36
CA MET A 18 -18.52 10.10 3.23
C MET A 18 -17.52 10.10 4.38
N ALA A 19 -16.29 10.56 4.15
CA ALA A 19 -15.30 10.68 5.22
C ALA A 19 -15.80 11.64 6.29
N VAL A 20 -16.35 12.79 5.90
CA VAL A 20 -16.93 13.78 6.81
C VAL A 20 -18.17 13.22 7.52
N LEU A 21 -19.09 12.54 6.81
CA LEU A 21 -20.26 11.93 7.45
C LEU A 21 -19.85 10.88 8.48
N ALA A 22 -18.94 9.98 8.14
CA ALA A 22 -18.41 8.97 9.07
C ALA A 22 -17.68 9.61 10.25
N TRP A 23 -16.91 10.68 10.00
CA TRP A 23 -16.21 11.43 11.02
C TRP A 23 -17.19 12.12 11.98
N LEU A 24 -18.30 12.70 11.47
CA LEU A 24 -19.34 13.30 12.29
C LEU A 24 -20.05 12.29 13.19
N LEU A 25 -20.19 11.03 12.77
CA LEU A 25 -20.77 9.96 13.62
C LEU A 25 -19.93 9.70 14.88
N LEU A 26 -18.63 10.01 14.87
CA LEU A 26 -17.75 9.88 16.04
C LEU A 26 -18.10 10.86 17.17
N PHE A 27 -18.83 11.94 16.86
CA PHE A 27 -19.19 12.98 17.83
C PHE A 27 -20.58 12.77 18.45
N ILE A 28 -21.28 11.67 18.12
CA ILE A 28 -22.58 11.36 18.72
C ILE A 28 -22.36 10.84 20.14
N PRO A 29 -22.75 11.59 21.19
CA PRO A 29 -22.53 11.16 22.57
C PRO A 29 -23.29 9.87 22.85
N HIS A 30 -22.64 8.93 23.56
CA HIS A 30 -23.24 7.66 23.99
C HIS A 30 -23.73 6.72 22.87
N ALA A 31 -23.36 6.96 21.60
CA ALA A 31 -23.64 6.01 20.54
C ALA A 31 -22.85 4.70 20.74
N PRO A 32 -23.50 3.52 20.75
CA PRO A 32 -22.79 2.25 20.80
C PRO A 32 -21.83 2.13 19.61
N GLY A 33 -20.56 1.80 19.88
CA GLY A 33 -19.51 1.77 18.85
C GLY A 33 -19.81 0.83 17.67
N TYR A 34 -20.54 -0.25 17.91
CA TYR A 34 -20.97 -1.17 16.85
C TYR A 34 -21.95 -0.50 15.87
N ILE A 35 -22.87 0.36 16.34
CA ILE A 35 -23.83 1.08 15.49
C ILE A 35 -23.07 2.06 14.59
N VAL A 36 -22.15 2.83 15.16
CA VAL A 36 -21.30 3.76 14.40
C VAL A 36 -20.49 3.03 13.34
N ASN A 37 -19.93 1.87 13.66
CA ASN A 37 -19.18 1.05 12.72
C ASN A 37 -20.09 0.50 11.60
N THR A 38 -21.23 -0.11 11.92
CA THR A 38 -22.17 -0.64 10.95
C THR A 38 -22.70 0.44 10.00
N LEU A 39 -23.03 1.63 10.52
CA LEU A 39 -23.48 2.76 9.71
C LEU A 39 -22.36 3.27 8.79
N THR A 40 -21.13 3.38 9.30
CA THR A 40 -19.97 3.82 8.51
C THR A 40 -19.68 2.84 7.37
N ILE A 41 -19.62 1.54 7.68
CA ILE A 41 -19.37 0.49 6.70
C ILE A 41 -20.50 0.44 5.66
N THR A 42 -21.76 0.51 6.10
CA THR A 42 -22.92 0.52 5.20
C THR A 42 -22.93 1.76 4.30
N GLY A 43 -22.62 2.92 4.84
CA GLY A 43 -22.45 4.15 4.07
C GLY A 43 -21.35 4.03 3.04
N LEU A 44 -20.18 3.50 3.43
CA LEU A 44 -19.04 3.26 2.54
C LEU A 44 -19.44 2.34 1.36
N LEU A 45 -20.08 1.22 1.67
CA LEU A 45 -20.48 0.17 0.73
C LEU A 45 -21.56 0.64 -0.27
N SER A 46 -22.37 1.62 0.12
CA SER A 46 -23.53 2.07 -0.65
C SER A 46 -23.32 3.42 -1.37
N TRP A 47 -22.26 4.16 -1.05
CA TRP A 47 -22.06 5.53 -1.51
C TRP A 47 -21.97 5.68 -3.03
N GLU A 48 -21.35 4.73 -3.74
CA GLU A 48 -21.34 4.75 -5.20
C GLU A 48 -22.75 4.81 -5.83
N PHE A 49 -23.73 4.11 -5.24
CA PHE A 49 -25.10 4.11 -5.72
C PHE A 49 -25.79 5.46 -5.48
N VAL A 50 -25.43 6.17 -4.41
CA VAL A 50 -25.88 7.56 -4.15
C VAL A 50 -25.35 8.49 -5.24
N VAL A 51 -24.03 8.44 -5.50
CA VAL A 51 -23.37 9.26 -6.52
C VAL A 51 -23.91 8.99 -7.93
N SER A 52 -24.25 7.73 -8.20
CA SER A 52 -24.81 7.28 -9.47
C SER A 52 -26.33 7.43 -9.56
N ARG A 53 -27.00 7.92 -8.50
CA ARG A 53 -28.46 8.07 -8.39
C ARG A 53 -29.24 6.75 -8.62
N ARG A 54 -28.63 5.61 -8.27
CA ARG A 54 -29.21 4.27 -8.37
C ARG A 54 -29.90 3.90 -7.05
N TRP A 55 -31.01 4.56 -6.75
CA TRP A 55 -31.68 4.46 -5.44
C TRP A 55 -32.15 3.05 -5.08
N LYS A 56 -32.62 2.27 -6.06
CA LYS A 56 -33.01 0.87 -5.83
C LYS A 56 -31.83 0.03 -5.36
N ASP A 57 -30.69 0.16 -6.04
CA ASP A 57 -29.48 -0.60 -5.73
C ASP A 57 -28.86 -0.12 -4.41
N PHE A 58 -28.93 1.19 -4.13
CA PHE A 58 -28.59 1.76 -2.83
C PHE A 58 -29.39 1.10 -1.70
N SER A 59 -30.72 1.01 -1.82
CA SER A 59 -31.56 0.39 -0.78
C SER A 59 -31.26 -1.09 -0.59
N ILE A 60 -31.01 -1.83 -1.67
CA ILE A 60 -30.59 -3.25 -1.58
C ILE A 60 -29.25 -3.36 -0.85
N MET A 61 -28.27 -2.54 -1.21
CA MET A 61 -26.95 -2.59 -0.60
C MET A 61 -27.00 -2.25 0.89
N VAL A 62 -27.75 -1.21 1.28
CA VAL A 62 -27.95 -0.81 2.68
C VAL A 62 -28.60 -1.93 3.49
N LEU A 63 -29.63 -2.58 2.94
CA LEU A 63 -30.31 -3.69 3.61
C LEU A 63 -29.35 -4.87 3.81
N VAL A 64 -28.66 -5.30 2.75
CA VAL A 64 -27.77 -6.47 2.80
C VAL A 64 -26.57 -6.21 3.71
N SER A 65 -25.91 -5.06 3.61
CA SER A 65 -24.79 -4.74 4.51
C SER A 65 -25.27 -4.56 5.95
N GLY A 66 -26.39 -3.88 6.17
CA GLY A 66 -26.98 -3.71 7.49
C GLY A 66 -27.25 -5.05 8.18
N ILE A 67 -27.90 -5.99 7.47
CA ILE A 67 -28.15 -7.35 7.97
C ILE A 67 -26.85 -8.11 8.19
N ALA A 68 -25.93 -8.12 7.22
CA ALA A 68 -24.69 -8.88 7.30
C ALA A 68 -23.83 -8.46 8.51
N PHE A 69 -23.61 -7.15 8.70
CA PHE A 69 -22.79 -6.66 9.81
C PHE A 69 -23.52 -6.70 11.15
N SER A 70 -24.85 -6.56 11.17
CA SER A 70 -25.62 -6.74 12.42
C SER A 70 -25.63 -8.20 12.86
N LEU A 71 -25.79 -9.15 11.92
CA LEU A 71 -25.70 -10.57 12.20
C LEU A 71 -24.28 -10.96 12.64
N GLN A 72 -23.26 -10.40 11.98
CA GLN A 72 -21.87 -10.58 12.38
C GLN A 72 -21.65 -10.14 13.84
N HIS A 73 -22.16 -8.99 14.24
CA HIS A 73 -22.07 -8.52 15.62
C HIS A 73 -22.83 -9.43 16.61
N ILE A 74 -24.06 -9.82 16.29
CA ILE A 74 -24.86 -10.73 17.14
C ILE A 74 -24.14 -12.06 17.33
N LEU A 75 -23.63 -12.65 16.25
CA LEU A 75 -22.91 -13.92 16.29
C LEU A 75 -21.65 -13.82 17.16
N MET A 76 -20.90 -12.71 17.08
CA MET A 76 -19.72 -12.49 17.94
C MET A 76 -20.08 -12.48 19.42
N ASN A 77 -21.19 -11.84 19.80
CA ASN A 77 -21.64 -11.76 21.19
C ASN A 77 -22.20 -13.10 21.74
N HIS A 78 -22.47 -14.07 20.87
CA HIS A 78 -22.97 -15.41 21.23
C HIS A 78 -21.95 -16.52 20.97
N LEU A 79 -20.70 -16.17 20.66
CA LEU A 79 -19.62 -17.16 20.59
C LEU A 79 -19.41 -17.72 22.00
N PRO A 80 -19.35 -19.05 22.16
CA PRO A 80 -19.16 -19.65 23.48
C PRO A 80 -17.81 -19.19 24.08
N ASP A 81 -17.80 -18.89 25.38
CA ASP A 81 -16.63 -18.50 26.20
C ASP A 81 -15.56 -19.62 26.35
N GLY A 82 -15.54 -20.57 25.42
CA GLY A 82 -14.60 -21.70 25.38
C GLY A 82 -13.20 -21.27 24.94
N ASN A 83 -12.51 -22.15 24.21
CA ASN A 83 -11.13 -21.92 23.77
C ASN A 83 -10.96 -20.54 23.05
N PRO A 84 -10.20 -19.58 23.61
CA PRO A 84 -10.03 -18.26 23.02
C PRO A 84 -9.49 -18.27 21.58
N ALA A 85 -8.66 -19.25 21.23
CA ALA A 85 -8.15 -19.39 19.87
C ALA A 85 -9.24 -19.81 18.87
N ALA A 86 -10.20 -20.64 19.31
CA ALA A 86 -11.34 -21.03 18.49
C ALA A 86 -12.35 -19.89 18.34
N ALA A 87 -12.60 -19.14 19.43
CA ALA A 87 -13.43 -17.94 19.39
C ALA A 87 -12.85 -16.87 18.45
N GLY A 88 -11.54 -16.63 18.50
CA GLY A 88 -10.83 -15.75 17.57
C GLY A 88 -10.97 -16.20 16.11
N ALA A 89 -10.72 -17.48 15.81
CA ALA A 89 -10.87 -18.01 14.46
C ALA A 89 -12.30 -17.87 13.91
N LEU A 90 -13.32 -18.13 14.74
CA LEU A 90 -14.72 -17.96 14.37
C LEU A 90 -15.08 -16.49 14.15
N SER A 91 -14.56 -15.58 14.98
CA SER A 91 -14.71 -14.12 14.79
C SER A 91 -14.18 -13.68 13.42
N HIS A 92 -12.97 -14.14 13.07
CA HIS A 92 -12.35 -13.87 11.76
C HIS A 92 -13.16 -14.42 10.59
N LEU A 93 -13.65 -15.65 10.69
CA LEU A 93 -14.48 -16.27 9.65
C LEU A 93 -15.82 -15.55 9.48
N ASN A 94 -16.43 -15.14 10.58
CA ASN A 94 -17.67 -14.37 10.59
C ASN A 94 -17.49 -12.99 9.94
N LEU A 95 -16.39 -12.28 10.25
CA LEU A 95 -16.05 -11.02 9.59
C LEU A 95 -15.81 -11.21 8.08
N PHE A 96 -15.07 -12.26 7.69
CA PHE A 96 -14.84 -12.59 6.29
C PHE A 96 -16.16 -12.88 5.56
N ALA A 97 -17.07 -13.62 6.17
CA ALA A 97 -18.38 -13.93 5.61
C ALA A 97 -19.23 -12.66 5.40
N ALA A 98 -19.22 -11.73 6.36
CA ALA A 98 -19.92 -10.45 6.23
C ALA A 98 -19.38 -9.61 5.06
N PHE A 99 -18.05 -9.54 4.92
CA PHE A 99 -17.41 -8.88 3.77
C PHE A 99 -17.79 -9.57 2.45
N LEU A 100 -17.73 -10.90 2.41
CA LEU A 100 -18.02 -11.67 1.21
C LEU A 100 -19.43 -11.42 0.70
N VAL A 101 -20.43 -11.47 1.60
CA VAL A 101 -21.83 -11.23 1.26
C VAL A 101 -22.03 -9.80 0.75
N ALA A 102 -21.51 -8.80 1.46
CA ALA A 102 -21.66 -7.41 1.08
C ALA A 102 -20.98 -7.10 -0.27
N ILE A 103 -19.70 -7.46 -0.44
CA ILE A 103 -18.92 -7.16 -1.64
C ILE A 103 -19.43 -7.95 -2.85
N THR A 104 -19.84 -9.21 -2.67
CA THR A 104 -20.45 -9.98 -3.76
C THR A 104 -21.78 -9.35 -4.20
N THR A 105 -22.57 -8.84 -3.25
CA THR A 105 -23.80 -8.09 -3.55
C THR A 105 -23.49 -6.83 -4.35
N HIS A 106 -22.44 -6.09 -3.98
CA HIS A 106 -21.98 -4.95 -4.76
C HIS A 106 -21.72 -5.33 -6.23
N TYR A 107 -20.90 -6.36 -6.49
CA TYR A 107 -20.60 -6.77 -7.87
C TYR A 107 -21.81 -7.35 -8.60
N HIS A 108 -22.73 -7.97 -7.87
CA HIS A 108 -24.01 -8.39 -8.44
C HIS A 108 -24.83 -7.19 -8.94
N LEU A 109 -24.94 -6.14 -8.12
CA LEU A 109 -25.65 -4.91 -8.49
C LEU A 109 -24.93 -4.15 -9.62
N MET A 110 -23.61 -4.32 -9.75
CA MET A 110 -22.85 -3.82 -10.90
C MET A 110 -22.98 -4.67 -12.16
N GLY A 111 -23.67 -5.82 -12.13
CA GLY A 111 -23.85 -6.66 -13.31
C GLY A 111 -22.56 -7.29 -13.82
N ILE A 112 -21.62 -7.63 -12.92
CA ILE A 112 -20.46 -8.45 -13.29
C ILE A 112 -20.89 -9.91 -13.45
N ASP A 113 -20.60 -10.53 -14.59
CA ASP A 113 -20.95 -11.93 -14.87
C ASP A 113 -20.35 -12.88 -13.81
N ASN A 114 -19.05 -12.76 -13.56
CA ASN A 114 -18.30 -13.55 -12.58
C ASN A 114 -18.31 -12.94 -11.15
N LYS A 115 -19.47 -12.43 -10.71
CA LYS A 115 -19.66 -11.72 -9.43
C LYS A 115 -19.08 -12.43 -8.20
N PHE A 116 -19.19 -13.75 -8.10
CA PHE A 116 -18.66 -14.52 -6.95
C PHE A 116 -17.14 -14.54 -6.93
N SER A 117 -16.50 -14.68 -8.09
CA SER A 117 -15.04 -14.70 -8.19
C SER A 117 -14.45 -13.31 -7.90
N ALA A 118 -15.07 -12.26 -8.47
CA ALA A 118 -14.72 -10.88 -8.15
C ALA A 118 -14.95 -10.55 -6.67
N GLY A 119 -16.08 -10.99 -6.10
CA GLY A 119 -16.43 -10.83 -4.70
C GLY A 119 -15.44 -11.50 -3.76
N LEU A 120 -15.07 -12.75 -4.04
CA LEU A 120 -14.09 -13.50 -3.28
C LEU A 120 -12.70 -12.85 -3.33
N LEU A 121 -12.24 -12.44 -4.52
CA LEU A 121 -10.94 -11.78 -4.68
C LEU A 121 -10.87 -10.48 -3.88
N ALA A 122 -11.86 -9.59 -4.06
CA ALA A 122 -11.89 -8.32 -3.34
C ALA A 122 -12.01 -8.53 -1.83
N THR A 123 -12.81 -9.50 -1.39
CA THR A 123 -12.94 -9.85 0.03
C THR A 123 -11.63 -10.37 0.60
N ALA A 124 -10.92 -11.24 -0.11
CA ALA A 124 -9.61 -11.73 0.29
C ALA A 124 -8.60 -10.58 0.42
N ILE A 125 -8.61 -9.63 -0.54
CA ILE A 125 -7.76 -8.45 -0.48
C ILE A 125 -8.09 -7.62 0.77
N PHE A 126 -9.35 -7.21 0.97
CA PHE A 126 -9.72 -6.37 2.11
C PHE A 126 -9.52 -7.06 3.46
N TYR A 127 -9.80 -8.35 3.54
CA TYR A 127 -9.62 -9.11 4.77
C TYR A 127 -8.14 -9.20 5.16
N LEU A 128 -7.25 -9.46 4.19
CA LEU A 128 -5.82 -9.61 4.42
C LEU A 128 -5.06 -8.28 4.47
N LEU A 129 -5.65 -7.18 4.02
CA LEU A 129 -5.06 -5.84 4.09
C LEU A 129 -4.85 -5.46 5.56
N PRO A 130 -3.71 -4.86 5.94
CA PRO A 130 -3.42 -4.45 7.32
C PRO A 130 -4.53 -3.59 7.88
N LYS A 131 -4.78 -3.67 9.19
CA LYS A 131 -5.89 -2.94 9.87
C LYS A 131 -5.88 -1.44 9.53
N THR A 132 -4.72 -0.81 9.44
CA THR A 132 -4.60 0.61 9.06
C THR A 132 -5.04 0.89 7.63
N GLY A 133 -4.71 0.01 6.67
CA GLY A 133 -5.14 0.08 5.27
C GLY A 133 -6.55 -0.44 5.00
N ASN A 134 -7.10 -1.27 5.90
CA ASN A 134 -8.41 -1.87 5.80
C ASN A 134 -9.52 -0.86 6.13
N PRO A 135 -10.43 -0.55 5.18
CA PRO A 135 -11.50 0.41 5.39
C PRO A 135 -12.53 -0.01 6.44
N PHE A 136 -12.58 -1.30 6.78
CA PHE A 136 -13.55 -1.89 7.69
C PHE A 136 -13.02 -2.11 9.12
N SER A 137 -11.76 -1.74 9.41
CA SER A 137 -11.19 -1.87 10.75
C SER A 137 -11.73 -0.80 11.70
N SER A 138 -12.17 -1.23 12.89
CA SER A 138 -12.62 -0.39 13.99
C SER A 138 -11.45 -0.03 14.90
N ASN A 139 -10.88 1.17 14.75
CA ASN A 139 -10.02 1.76 15.78
C ASN A 139 -10.20 3.28 15.73
N TYR A 140 -11.21 3.76 16.45
CA TYR A 140 -11.43 5.18 16.73
C TYR A 140 -11.40 5.35 18.24
N VAL A 141 -10.19 5.33 18.81
CA VAL A 141 -10.02 5.52 20.25
C VAL A 141 -9.64 6.99 20.48
N PHE A 142 -10.63 7.81 20.82
CA PHE A 142 -10.40 9.13 21.43
C PHE A 142 -10.16 8.91 22.92
N THR A 143 -8.92 9.09 23.40
CA THR A 143 -8.56 8.91 24.82
C THR A 143 -7.66 10.03 25.38
N GLY A 144 -7.81 11.30 24.97
CA GLY A 144 -6.90 12.36 25.45
C GLY A 144 -7.47 13.77 25.50
N THR A 145 -6.66 14.75 25.89
CA THR A 145 -7.03 16.16 26.14
C THR A 145 -7.01 17.08 24.90
N PHE A 146 -7.78 18.17 24.96
CA PHE A 146 -8.14 19.14 23.90
C PHE A 146 -7.06 19.54 22.87
N MET A 147 -5.79 19.69 23.25
CA MET A 147 -4.68 20.04 22.33
C MET A 147 -4.07 18.85 21.59
N LYS A 148 -4.07 17.64 22.20
CA LYS A 148 -3.75 16.39 21.48
C LYS A 148 -4.94 15.93 20.63
N GLU A 149 -6.16 16.30 21.03
CA GLU A 149 -7.38 15.97 20.33
C GLU A 149 -7.53 16.69 18.99
N SER A 150 -7.15 17.96 18.82
CA SER A 150 -7.38 18.65 17.54
C SER A 150 -6.56 18.08 16.37
N ILE A 151 -5.27 17.78 16.60
CA ILE A 151 -4.40 17.13 15.60
C ILE A 151 -4.87 15.69 15.37
N PHE A 152 -5.27 14.98 16.42
CA PHE A 152 -5.81 13.62 16.32
C PHE A 152 -7.17 13.57 15.60
N MET A 153 -8.00 14.59 15.80
CA MET A 153 -9.28 14.76 15.11
C MET A 153 -9.05 15.03 13.63
N ALA A 154 -8.14 15.95 13.29
CA ALA A 154 -7.78 16.22 11.89
C ALA A 154 -7.17 14.98 11.22
N SER A 155 -6.28 14.25 11.90
CA SER A 155 -5.68 13.04 11.36
C SER A 155 -6.72 11.91 11.20
N SER A 156 -7.70 11.80 12.09
CA SER A 156 -8.77 10.80 11.97
C SER A 156 -9.64 11.01 10.71
N LEU A 157 -9.93 12.25 10.33
CA LEU A 157 -10.64 12.55 9.09
C LEU A 157 -9.81 12.18 7.85
N ILE A 158 -8.51 12.48 7.87
CA ILE A 158 -7.59 12.12 6.79
C ILE A 158 -7.50 10.60 6.67
N LEU A 159 -7.38 9.88 7.80
CA LEU A 159 -7.36 8.41 7.82
C LEU A 159 -8.66 7.82 7.28
N LEU A 160 -9.82 8.37 7.65
CA LEU A 160 -11.12 7.97 7.10
C LEU A 160 -11.18 8.16 5.59
N TYR A 161 -10.70 9.29 5.09
CA TYR A 161 -10.64 9.54 3.66
C TYR A 161 -9.71 8.56 2.94
N MET A 162 -8.53 8.28 3.49
CA MET A 162 -7.60 7.27 2.93
C MET A 162 -8.22 5.88 2.90
N LYS A 163 -8.93 5.47 3.96
CA LYS A 163 -9.71 4.22 3.99
C LYS A 163 -10.73 4.16 2.86
N ILE A 164 -11.51 5.22 2.66
CA ILE A 164 -12.50 5.31 1.58
C ILE A 164 -11.83 5.21 0.20
N VAL A 165 -10.69 5.89 0.01
CA VAL A 165 -9.92 5.80 -1.24
C VAL A 165 -9.41 4.37 -1.47
N CYS A 166 -8.83 3.73 -0.46
CA CYS A 166 -8.39 2.34 -0.54
C CYS A 166 -9.53 1.40 -0.92
N TYR A 167 -10.70 1.56 -0.28
CA TYR A 167 -11.89 0.79 -0.59
C TYR A 167 -12.28 0.90 -2.07
N TYR A 168 -12.54 2.11 -2.55
CA TYR A 168 -13.03 2.31 -3.90
C TYR A 168 -12.01 1.99 -4.96
N VAL A 169 -10.73 2.32 -4.74
CA VAL A 169 -9.67 1.99 -5.70
C VAL A 169 -9.56 0.47 -5.87
N ILE A 170 -9.47 -0.30 -4.78
CA ILE A 170 -9.37 -1.77 -4.86
C ILE A 170 -10.62 -2.36 -5.53
N LEU A 171 -11.80 -1.89 -5.13
CA LEU A 171 -13.07 -2.36 -5.67
C LEU A 171 -13.19 -2.09 -7.18
N PHE A 172 -12.79 -0.90 -7.64
CA PHE A 172 -12.80 -0.56 -9.06
C PHE A 172 -11.71 -1.27 -9.87
N LEU A 173 -10.53 -1.50 -9.30
CA LEU A 173 -9.49 -2.30 -9.95
C LEU A 173 -9.96 -3.74 -10.19
N VAL A 174 -10.65 -4.34 -9.21
CA VAL A 174 -11.24 -5.67 -9.37
C VAL A 174 -12.38 -5.64 -10.38
N GLU A 175 -13.33 -4.69 -10.28
CA GLU A 175 -14.41 -4.54 -11.27
C GLU A 175 -13.87 -4.44 -12.71
N ASN A 176 -12.90 -3.56 -12.92
CA ASN A 176 -12.30 -3.33 -14.24
C ASN A 176 -11.47 -4.52 -14.71
N GLY A 177 -10.84 -5.26 -13.78
CA GLY A 177 -10.14 -6.52 -14.03
C GLY A 177 -11.03 -7.62 -14.62
N TYR A 178 -12.29 -7.68 -14.20
CA TYR A 178 -13.26 -8.65 -14.73
C TYR A 178 -14.04 -8.14 -15.95
N ARG A 179 -14.12 -6.83 -16.17
CA ARG A 179 -14.86 -6.23 -17.29
C ARG A 179 -14.02 -5.99 -18.53
N LEU A 180 -12.77 -5.56 -18.37
CA LEU A 180 -11.93 -5.12 -19.47
C LEU A 180 -10.94 -6.22 -19.83
N ARG A 181 -10.98 -6.66 -21.09
CA ARG A 181 -10.00 -7.57 -21.66
C ARG A 181 -8.60 -6.92 -21.56
N HIS A 182 -7.61 -7.68 -21.07
CA HIS A 182 -6.22 -7.23 -20.86
C HIS A 182 -5.99 -6.18 -19.75
N PHE A 183 -6.95 -5.96 -18.83
CA PHE A 183 -6.74 -5.03 -17.73
C PHE A 183 -5.61 -5.46 -16.79
N MET A 184 -5.55 -6.75 -16.44
CA MET A 184 -4.53 -7.27 -15.53
C MET A 184 -3.12 -7.21 -16.12
N GLU A 185 -3.00 -7.32 -17.45
CA GLU A 185 -1.73 -7.16 -18.17
C GLU A 185 -1.26 -5.70 -18.17
N ARG A 186 -2.19 -4.73 -18.12
CA ARG A 186 -1.88 -3.29 -18.07
C ARG A 186 -1.54 -2.78 -16.68
N LEU A 187 -2.06 -3.40 -15.63
CA LEU A 187 -1.85 -2.98 -14.25
C LEU A 187 -0.35 -2.86 -13.87
N PRO A 188 0.54 -3.78 -14.28
CA PRO A 188 1.99 -3.63 -14.05
C PRO A 188 2.69 -2.68 -15.02
N SER A 189 2.04 -2.08 -16.02
CA SER A 189 2.71 -1.22 -16.99
C SER A 189 3.33 0.03 -16.35
N LYS A 190 4.60 0.30 -16.68
CA LYS A 190 5.34 1.49 -16.24
C LYS A 190 5.11 2.71 -17.13
N VAL A 191 4.75 2.48 -18.38
CA VAL A 191 4.66 3.51 -19.44
C VAL A 191 3.21 3.94 -19.70
N GLN A 192 2.28 3.40 -18.92
CA GLN A 192 0.89 3.78 -18.91
C GLN A 192 0.68 5.28 -18.71
N VAL A 193 -0.32 5.83 -19.40
CA VAL A 193 -0.71 7.24 -19.31
C VAL A 193 -1.69 7.39 -18.15
N TYR A 194 -1.28 8.15 -17.13
CA TYR A 194 -2.11 8.42 -15.95
C TYR A 194 -2.60 9.86 -15.96
N ASN A 195 -3.92 10.04 -15.88
CA ASN A 195 -4.45 11.36 -15.59
C ASN A 195 -4.14 11.76 -14.13
N ARG A 196 -4.20 13.06 -13.82
CA ARG A 196 -3.86 13.56 -12.46
C ARG A 196 -4.63 12.89 -11.32
N TRP A 197 -5.91 12.59 -11.52
CA TRP A 197 -6.78 12.02 -10.48
C TRP A 197 -6.55 10.53 -10.29
N GLU A 198 -6.39 9.78 -11.39
CA GLU A 198 -6.04 8.36 -11.35
C GLU A 198 -4.71 8.15 -10.64
N TYR A 199 -3.71 8.95 -11.01
CA TYR A 199 -2.42 8.94 -10.35
C TYR A 199 -2.56 9.19 -8.84
N LEU A 200 -3.27 10.25 -8.45
CA LEU A 200 -3.42 10.61 -7.04
C LEU A 200 -4.10 9.50 -6.23
N PHE A 201 -5.22 8.95 -6.72
CA PHE A 201 -5.95 7.91 -6.00
C PHE A 201 -5.18 6.59 -5.93
N MET A 202 -4.51 6.18 -7.03
CA MET A 202 -3.66 5.00 -7.04
C MET A 202 -2.47 5.18 -6.08
N TRP A 203 -1.79 6.33 -6.11
CA TRP A 203 -0.70 6.64 -5.21
C TRP A 203 -1.15 6.65 -3.75
N MET A 204 -2.28 7.29 -3.42
CA MET A 204 -2.84 7.32 -2.07
C MET A 204 -3.11 5.91 -1.56
N MET A 205 -3.81 5.08 -2.35
CA MET A 205 -4.12 3.69 -1.96
C MET A 205 -2.86 2.87 -1.75
N LEU A 206 -1.94 2.88 -2.73
CA LEU A 206 -0.73 2.05 -2.70
C LEU A 206 0.21 2.49 -1.58
N PHE A 207 0.43 3.79 -1.40
CA PHE A 207 1.28 4.30 -0.33
C PHE A 207 0.69 4.02 1.05
N PHE A 208 -0.63 4.19 1.22
CA PHE A 208 -1.29 3.95 2.49
C PHE A 208 -1.29 2.45 2.86
N ALA A 209 -1.58 1.57 1.90
CA ALA A 209 -1.45 0.12 2.08
C ALA A 209 -0.01 -0.27 2.40
N TYR A 210 0.98 0.26 1.67
CA TYR A 210 2.40 -0.01 1.89
C TYR A 210 2.85 0.38 3.30
N MET A 211 2.57 1.61 3.75
CA MET A 211 2.89 2.06 5.10
C MET A 211 2.14 1.26 6.17
N GLY A 212 0.88 0.90 5.90
CA GLY A 212 0.09 0.07 6.79
C GLY A 212 0.68 -1.33 6.99
N CYS A 213 1.19 -1.95 5.92
CA CYS A 213 1.82 -3.26 6.00
C CYS A 213 3.13 -3.22 6.77
N ILE A 214 3.92 -2.15 6.66
CA ILE A 214 5.14 -2.00 7.48
C ILE A 214 4.78 -2.00 8.96
N GLY A 215 3.78 -1.19 9.35
CA GLY A 215 3.33 -1.11 10.74
C GLY A 215 2.82 -2.44 11.28
N ASP A 216 1.89 -3.07 10.57
CA ASP A 216 1.29 -4.36 10.98
C ASP A 216 2.34 -5.47 11.07
N LEU A 217 3.22 -5.58 10.05
CA LEU A 217 4.31 -6.56 10.06
C LEU A 217 5.30 -6.30 11.20
N SER A 218 5.63 -5.04 11.49
CA SER A 218 6.50 -4.68 12.60
C SER A 218 5.93 -5.14 13.94
N THR A 219 4.63 -4.88 14.18
CA THR A 219 3.98 -5.31 15.44
C THR A 219 3.89 -6.82 15.54
N ARG A 220 3.54 -7.53 14.47
CA ARG A 220 3.44 -8.99 14.46
C ARG A 220 4.77 -9.68 14.68
N VAL A 221 5.83 -9.19 14.03
CA VAL A 221 7.18 -9.71 14.19
C VAL A 221 7.68 -9.49 15.62
N HIS A 222 7.45 -8.31 16.18
CA HIS A 222 7.80 -8.01 17.56
C HIS A 222 7.09 -8.96 18.55
N MET A 223 5.77 -9.10 18.45
CA MET A 223 4.99 -10.03 19.28
C MET A 223 5.51 -11.47 19.17
N LEU A 224 5.81 -11.93 17.95
CA LEU A 224 6.34 -13.28 17.72
C LEU A 224 7.71 -13.49 18.39
N PHE A 225 8.61 -12.50 18.32
CA PHE A 225 9.93 -12.57 18.96
C PHE A 225 9.85 -12.50 20.49
N GLU A 226 8.88 -11.77 21.04
CA GLU A 226 8.61 -11.74 22.48
C GLU A 226 7.90 -13.00 22.98
N GLY A 227 7.60 -13.97 22.10
CA GLY A 227 6.83 -15.17 22.45
C GLY A 227 5.38 -14.87 22.81
N GLN A 228 4.87 -13.69 22.45
CA GLN A 228 3.51 -13.25 22.68
C GLN A 228 2.62 -13.53 21.46
N GLN A 229 1.32 -13.69 21.71
CA GLN A 229 0.32 -13.80 20.66
C GLN A 229 -0.39 -12.45 20.47
N MET A 230 -0.79 -12.17 19.23
CA MET A 230 -1.70 -11.06 18.98
C MET A 230 -3.02 -11.31 19.72
N PRO A 231 -3.58 -10.29 20.41
CA PRO A 231 -4.86 -10.44 21.09
C PRO A 231 -5.93 -10.95 20.12
N GLU A 232 -6.69 -11.96 20.53
CA GLU A 232 -7.80 -12.54 19.76
C GLU A 232 -7.40 -13.22 18.43
N GLU A 233 -6.11 -13.42 18.17
CA GLU A 233 -5.60 -14.04 16.94
C GLU A 233 -4.75 -15.28 17.25
N SER A 234 -5.00 -16.39 16.57
CA SER A 234 -4.18 -17.60 16.69
C SER A 234 -2.83 -17.45 15.98
N THR A 235 -1.79 -18.17 16.41
CA THR A 235 -0.46 -18.14 15.76
C THR A 235 -0.52 -18.40 14.24
N PRO A 236 -1.27 -19.41 13.73
CA PRO A 236 -1.39 -19.62 12.29
C PRO A 236 -2.04 -18.43 11.55
N MET A 237 -3.03 -17.77 12.15
CA MET A 237 -3.62 -16.56 11.59
C MET A 237 -2.61 -15.42 11.54
N SER A 238 -1.85 -15.21 12.61
CA SER A 238 -0.81 -14.18 12.62
C SER A 238 0.23 -14.41 11.51
N ILE A 239 0.64 -15.66 11.29
CA ILE A 239 1.53 -16.03 10.17
C ILE A 239 0.89 -15.73 8.81
N LEU A 240 -0.40 -16.04 8.61
CA LEU A 240 -1.12 -15.71 7.38
C LEU A 240 -1.13 -14.20 7.11
N PHE A 241 -1.41 -13.37 8.12
CA PHE A 241 -1.38 -11.91 8.01
C PHE A 241 0.03 -11.36 7.77
N MET A 242 1.06 -11.97 8.36
CA MET A 242 2.46 -11.62 8.06
C MET A 242 2.80 -11.93 6.61
N MET A 243 2.46 -13.12 6.11
CA MET A 243 2.68 -13.50 4.71
C MET A 243 1.94 -12.57 3.75
N ALA A 244 0.69 -12.23 4.06
CA ALA A 244 -0.09 -11.29 3.28
C ALA A 244 0.52 -9.88 3.29
N SER A 245 0.98 -9.39 4.45
CA SER A 245 1.67 -8.10 4.55
C SER A 245 2.95 -8.06 3.71
N VAL A 246 3.73 -9.14 3.70
CA VAL A 246 4.91 -9.26 2.83
C VAL A 246 4.50 -9.22 1.35
N PHE A 247 3.45 -9.95 0.97
CA PHE A 247 2.91 -9.93 -0.39
C PHE A 247 2.46 -8.52 -0.81
N PHE A 248 1.70 -7.82 0.02
CA PHE A 248 1.23 -6.46 -0.26
C PHE A 248 2.38 -5.44 -0.27
N LEU A 249 3.40 -5.60 0.57
CA LEU A 249 4.62 -4.77 0.47
C LEU A 249 5.31 -4.97 -0.88
N TYR A 250 5.43 -6.22 -1.33
CA TYR A 250 6.06 -6.58 -2.59
C TYR A 250 5.27 -6.01 -3.79
N ALA A 251 4.00 -6.39 -3.91
CA ALA A 251 3.13 -5.95 -4.98
C ALA A 251 2.91 -4.42 -4.94
N GLY A 252 2.70 -3.86 -3.76
CA GLY A 252 2.46 -2.44 -3.54
C GLY A 252 3.65 -1.58 -3.96
N ALA A 253 4.89 -1.98 -3.65
CA ALA A 253 6.08 -1.25 -4.06
C ALA A 253 6.26 -1.24 -5.59
N ILE A 254 6.03 -2.38 -6.26
CA ILE A 254 6.09 -2.49 -7.73
C ILE A 254 5.04 -1.56 -8.36
N MET A 255 3.79 -1.70 -7.93
CA MET A 255 2.70 -0.88 -8.47
C MET A 255 2.92 0.61 -8.20
N LEU A 256 3.40 0.96 -7.00
CA LEU A 256 3.68 2.35 -6.62
C LEU A 256 4.76 2.94 -7.54
N ARG A 257 5.87 2.23 -7.74
CA ARG A 257 6.92 2.59 -8.71
C ARG A 257 6.33 2.82 -10.10
N ASN A 258 5.49 1.92 -10.58
CA ASN A 258 4.95 1.97 -11.94
C ASN A 258 3.97 3.14 -12.13
N VAL A 259 3.11 3.40 -11.14
CA VAL A 259 2.19 4.55 -11.13
C VAL A 259 2.95 5.88 -11.12
N ILE A 260 4.00 6.00 -10.29
CA ILE A 260 4.84 7.20 -10.21
C ILE A 260 5.60 7.41 -11.51
N THR A 261 6.25 6.36 -12.04
CA THR A 261 6.97 6.41 -13.31
C THR A 261 6.04 6.80 -14.45
N GLY A 262 4.87 6.16 -14.57
CA GLY A 262 3.89 6.44 -15.61
C GLY A 262 3.38 7.88 -15.57
N ARG A 263 3.07 8.41 -14.38
CA ARG A 263 2.69 9.82 -14.24
C ARG A 263 3.84 10.76 -14.57
N ALA A 264 5.04 10.50 -14.07
CA ALA A 264 6.22 11.32 -14.32
C ALA A 264 6.58 11.37 -15.82
N LEU A 265 6.38 10.26 -16.55
CA LEU A 265 6.52 10.20 -18.00
C LEU A 265 5.43 11.00 -18.72
N THR A 266 4.17 10.89 -18.27
CA THR A 266 3.00 11.60 -18.82
C THR A 266 3.14 13.13 -18.76
N ILE A 267 3.72 13.64 -17.67
CA ILE A 267 3.99 15.09 -17.50
C ILE A 267 5.31 15.53 -18.13
N GLY A 268 6.11 14.61 -18.67
CA GLY A 268 7.41 14.88 -19.29
C GLY A 268 8.53 15.28 -18.32
N TYR A 269 8.38 14.98 -17.02
CA TYR A 269 9.37 15.29 -15.98
C TYR A 269 10.02 14.04 -15.38
N TYR A 270 9.98 12.91 -16.10
CA TYR A 270 10.61 11.69 -15.62
C TYR A 270 12.10 11.91 -15.36
N SER A 271 12.47 11.68 -14.10
CA SER A 271 13.85 11.64 -13.63
C SER A 271 13.94 10.62 -12.49
N PRO A 272 15.09 9.95 -12.31
CA PRO A 272 15.30 9.09 -11.15
C PRO A 272 15.06 9.84 -9.83
N TRP A 273 15.42 11.12 -9.76
CA TRP A 273 15.18 11.93 -8.57
C TRP A 273 13.70 12.07 -8.22
N MET A 274 12.83 12.20 -9.22
CA MET A 274 11.38 12.20 -8.99
C MET A 274 10.94 10.89 -8.34
N LEU A 275 11.44 9.74 -8.81
CA LEU A 275 11.14 8.45 -8.19
C LEU A 275 11.66 8.42 -6.74
N LEU A 276 12.92 8.82 -6.49
CA LEU A 276 13.50 8.84 -5.15
C LEU A 276 12.68 9.69 -4.16
N LEU A 277 12.22 10.87 -4.57
CA LEU A 277 11.42 11.75 -3.72
C LEU A 277 10.10 11.10 -3.28
N HIS A 278 9.51 10.25 -4.13
CA HIS A 278 8.31 9.49 -3.77
C HIS A 278 8.59 8.30 -2.85
N LEU A 279 9.83 7.81 -2.80
CA LEU A 279 10.21 6.70 -1.93
C LEU A 279 10.59 7.16 -0.51
N LEU A 280 10.86 8.45 -0.32
CA LEU A 280 11.16 9.03 0.99
C LEU A 280 9.87 9.41 1.73
N PRO A 281 9.61 8.86 2.93
CA PRO A 281 8.49 9.28 3.76
C PRO A 281 8.47 10.80 3.97
N VAL A 282 7.28 11.39 4.08
CA VAL A 282 7.04 12.86 4.16
C VAL A 282 7.33 13.62 2.87
N VAL A 283 8.54 13.48 2.30
CA VAL A 283 8.93 14.15 1.04
C VAL A 283 8.07 13.66 -0.14
N ASN A 284 7.60 12.42 -0.06
CA ASN A 284 6.67 11.83 -1.02
C ASN A 284 5.41 12.68 -1.26
N ILE A 285 4.89 13.38 -0.25
CA ILE A 285 3.69 14.24 -0.40
C ILE A 285 4.00 15.40 -1.35
N ILE A 286 5.18 16.02 -1.23
CA ILE A 286 5.59 17.15 -2.10
C ILE A 286 5.73 16.68 -3.54
N ALA A 287 6.34 15.51 -3.75
CA ALA A 287 6.50 14.92 -5.07
C ALA A 287 5.13 14.58 -5.70
N ALA A 288 4.21 14.02 -4.91
CA ALA A 288 2.86 13.71 -5.35
C ALA A 288 2.05 14.96 -5.72
N ILE A 289 2.12 16.02 -4.92
CA ILE A 289 1.50 17.32 -5.21
C ILE A 289 2.05 17.89 -6.52
N THR A 290 3.36 17.84 -6.71
CA THR A 290 4.02 18.33 -7.93
C THR A 290 3.54 17.56 -9.16
N CYS A 291 3.48 16.23 -9.09
CA CYS A 291 2.98 15.38 -10.17
C CYS A 291 1.48 15.57 -10.45
N PHE A 292 0.69 15.88 -9.42
CA PHE A 292 -0.74 16.12 -9.54
C PHE A 292 -1.06 17.43 -10.28
N PHE A 293 -0.39 18.53 -9.90
CA PHE A 293 -0.65 19.85 -10.49
C PHE A 293 0.05 20.09 -11.83
N ALA A 294 1.04 19.27 -12.19
CA ALA A 294 1.73 19.39 -13.48
C ALA A 294 0.77 19.11 -14.67
N PRO A 295 0.84 19.91 -15.74
CA PRO A 295 0.04 19.69 -16.94
C PRO A 295 0.48 18.42 -17.67
N GLU A 296 -0.47 17.75 -18.32
CA GLU A 296 -0.21 16.58 -19.15
C GLU A 296 0.48 17.03 -20.45
N LYS A 297 1.66 16.47 -20.75
CA LYS A 297 2.44 16.81 -21.95
C LYS A 297 2.47 15.70 -22.99
N ARG A 298 2.26 14.45 -22.57
CA ARG A 298 2.33 13.27 -23.43
C ARG A 298 1.05 12.48 -23.32
N GLU A 299 0.49 12.16 -24.48
CA GLU A 299 -0.84 11.57 -24.58
C GLU A 299 -0.82 10.08 -24.94
N THR A 300 0.34 9.51 -25.31
CA THR A 300 0.40 8.14 -25.82
C THR A 300 1.43 7.26 -25.12
N HIS A 301 1.10 5.98 -25.01
CA HIS A 301 1.92 4.92 -24.44
C HIS A 301 3.31 4.84 -25.08
N MET A 302 3.38 4.87 -26.42
CA MET A 302 4.65 4.83 -27.15
C MET A 302 5.56 6.02 -26.85
N LYS A 303 5.00 7.24 -26.70
CA LYS A 303 5.78 8.43 -26.34
C LYS A 303 6.36 8.31 -24.92
N ASN A 304 5.63 7.69 -24.00
CA ASN A 304 6.13 7.40 -22.66
C ASN A 304 7.25 6.35 -22.69
N ALA A 305 7.09 5.26 -23.45
CA ALA A 305 8.11 4.22 -23.60
C ALA A 305 9.42 4.76 -24.20
N ALA A 306 9.33 5.51 -25.32
CA ALA A 306 10.51 6.12 -25.94
C ALA A 306 11.24 7.05 -24.97
N SER A 307 10.50 7.90 -24.24
CA SER A 307 11.11 8.78 -23.26
C SER A 307 11.72 8.06 -22.06
N TYR A 308 11.14 6.95 -21.63
CA TYR A 308 11.66 6.17 -20.52
C TYR A 308 13.03 5.59 -20.86
N LEU A 309 13.17 5.04 -22.07
CA LEU A 309 14.43 4.49 -22.58
C LEU A 309 15.50 5.58 -22.79
N GLN A 310 15.10 6.77 -23.26
CA GLN A 310 16.00 7.89 -23.51
C GLN A 310 16.36 8.73 -22.27
N ALA A 311 15.79 8.44 -21.09
CA ALA A 311 16.01 9.26 -19.92
C ALA A 311 17.47 9.23 -19.44
N LYS A 312 18.04 10.42 -19.20
CA LYS A 312 19.42 10.61 -18.74
C LYS A 312 19.57 10.16 -17.29
N ARG A 313 20.24 9.03 -17.08
CA ARG A 313 20.47 8.42 -15.74
C ARG A 313 21.90 8.54 -15.23
N GLU A 314 22.83 9.03 -16.05
CA GLU A 314 24.27 9.02 -15.73
C GLU A 314 24.61 9.76 -14.43
N TYR A 315 24.05 10.96 -14.23
CA TYR A 315 24.28 11.74 -13.02
C TYR A 315 23.73 11.02 -11.78
N ALA A 316 22.52 10.46 -11.86
CA ALA A 316 21.93 9.68 -10.78
C ALA A 316 22.80 8.45 -10.45
N ARG A 317 23.29 7.71 -11.44
CA ARG A 317 24.20 6.57 -11.22
C ARG A 317 25.46 6.99 -10.44
N LYS A 318 26.13 8.06 -10.89
CA LYS A 318 27.34 8.57 -10.22
C LYS A 318 27.03 9.02 -8.79
N ALA A 319 25.96 9.78 -8.61
CA ALA A 319 25.53 10.27 -7.30
C ALA A 319 25.23 9.12 -6.33
N MET A 320 24.56 8.05 -6.78
CA MET A 320 24.23 6.91 -5.94
C MET A 320 25.44 6.09 -5.51
N ILE A 321 26.44 5.94 -6.38
CA ILE A 321 27.71 5.32 -6.01
C ILE A 321 28.39 6.17 -4.94
N VAL A 322 28.52 7.48 -5.16
CA VAL A 322 29.18 8.40 -4.21
C VAL A 322 28.45 8.43 -2.87
N LEU A 323 27.12 8.58 -2.86
CA LEU A 323 26.32 8.56 -1.63
C LEU A 323 26.44 7.23 -0.89
N GLY A 324 26.36 6.10 -1.60
CA GLY A 324 26.54 4.77 -1.01
C GLY A 324 27.91 4.59 -0.35
N LEU A 325 28.97 5.09 -0.99
CA LEU A 325 30.32 5.08 -0.44
C LEU A 325 30.46 6.01 0.77
N LEU A 326 29.94 7.23 0.71
CA LEU A 326 29.98 8.20 1.81
C LEU A 326 29.24 7.69 3.04
N ILE A 327 28.04 7.13 2.86
CA ILE A 327 27.26 6.54 3.96
C ILE A 327 27.99 5.33 4.54
N THR A 328 28.59 4.48 3.69
CA THR A 328 29.36 3.32 4.18
C THR A 328 30.61 3.76 4.95
N ALA A 329 31.33 4.78 4.47
CA ALA A 329 32.47 5.36 5.17
C ALA A 329 32.06 5.99 6.50
N TYR A 330 30.93 6.71 6.54
CA TYR A 330 30.37 7.22 7.78
C TYR A 330 30.01 6.10 8.77
N ASN A 331 29.42 5.00 8.31
CA ASN A 331 29.11 3.85 9.16
C ASN A 331 30.37 3.16 9.71
N ILE A 332 31.45 3.11 8.93
CA ILE A 332 32.76 2.64 9.40
C ILE A 332 33.29 3.60 10.48
N TYR A 333 33.22 4.91 10.24
CA TYR A 333 33.60 5.92 11.24
C TYR A 333 32.82 5.75 12.53
N THR A 334 31.48 5.65 12.47
CA THR A 334 30.67 5.47 13.68
C THR A 334 31.00 4.17 14.40
N MET A 335 31.25 3.08 13.68
CA MET A 335 31.65 1.80 14.28
C MET A 335 33.00 1.90 15.02
N LEU A 336 33.95 2.70 14.51
CA LEU A 336 35.28 2.85 15.10
C LEU A 336 35.34 3.84 16.26
N PHE A 337 34.53 4.90 16.24
CA PHE A 337 34.63 6.02 17.17
C PHE A 337 33.47 6.14 18.16
N VAL A 338 32.34 5.47 17.92
CA VAL A 338 31.20 5.45 18.85
C VAL A 338 31.24 4.15 19.65
N PRO A 339 31.12 4.19 20.99
CA PRO A 339 31.03 2.98 21.80
C PRO A 339 29.80 2.17 21.40
N THR A 340 30.00 1.07 20.67
CA THR A 340 28.91 0.22 20.17
C THR A 340 28.52 -0.90 21.13
N GLY A 341 29.33 -1.20 22.15
CA GLY A 341 29.14 -2.33 23.05
C GLY A 341 29.32 -3.71 22.38
N LEU A 342 29.73 -3.75 21.10
CA LEU A 342 29.94 -4.97 20.33
C LEU A 342 31.27 -5.65 20.69
N ARG A 343 31.28 -6.99 20.68
CA ARG A 343 32.52 -7.79 20.86
C ARG A 343 33.45 -7.62 19.65
N LEU A 344 34.75 -7.86 19.82
CA LEU A 344 35.73 -7.72 18.72
C LEU A 344 35.36 -8.54 17.47
N VAL A 345 34.88 -9.78 17.66
CA VAL A 345 34.43 -10.65 16.56
C VAL A 345 33.27 -10.02 15.77
N ALA A 346 32.33 -9.38 16.47
CA ALA A 346 31.20 -8.68 15.88
C ALA A 346 31.65 -7.51 15.00
N ILE A 347 32.59 -6.72 15.53
CA ILE A 347 33.19 -5.58 14.82
C ILE A 347 33.94 -6.07 13.57
N SER A 348 34.69 -7.17 13.65
CA SER A 348 35.41 -7.72 12.50
C SER A 348 34.47 -8.17 11.37
N ILE A 349 33.37 -8.84 11.71
CA ILE A 349 32.35 -9.25 10.73
C ILE A 349 31.72 -8.02 10.08
N LEU A 350 31.32 -7.03 10.87
CA LEU A 350 30.69 -5.81 10.38
C LEU A 350 31.64 -4.99 9.49
N ALA A 351 32.92 -4.90 9.86
CA ALA A 351 33.98 -4.28 9.06
C ALA A 351 34.12 -4.98 7.69
N MET A 352 34.14 -6.31 7.67
CA MET A 352 34.19 -7.08 6.42
C MET A 352 32.95 -6.80 5.55
N LEU A 353 31.76 -6.74 6.14
CA LEU A 353 30.53 -6.39 5.41
C LEU A 353 30.61 -4.98 4.79
N TYR A 354 31.14 -3.99 5.51
CA TYR A 354 31.31 -2.63 4.97
C TYR A 354 32.35 -2.57 3.84
N LEU A 355 33.46 -3.29 3.94
CA LEU A 355 34.44 -3.38 2.86
C LEU A 355 33.84 -4.03 1.60
N LEU A 356 33.07 -5.11 1.78
CA LEU A 356 32.32 -5.74 0.67
C LEU A 356 31.31 -4.77 0.06
N LYS A 357 30.63 -3.95 0.88
CA LYS A 357 29.70 -2.93 0.38
C LYS A 357 30.41 -1.90 -0.49
N ILE A 358 31.58 -1.40 -0.07
CA ILE A 358 32.38 -0.46 -0.87
C ILE A 358 32.71 -1.07 -2.24
N GLY A 359 33.20 -2.31 -2.27
CA GLY A 359 33.49 -3.02 -3.51
C GLY A 359 32.25 -3.21 -4.39
N ALA A 360 31.11 -3.55 -3.81
CA ALA A 360 29.86 -3.70 -4.52
C ALA A 360 29.33 -2.38 -5.11
N TYR A 361 29.42 -1.28 -4.35
CA TYR A 361 29.07 0.07 -4.82
C TYR A 361 29.90 0.52 -6.01
N LEU A 362 31.22 0.29 -5.99
CA LEU A 362 32.12 0.62 -7.10
C LEU A 362 31.79 -0.17 -8.37
N LYS A 363 31.29 -1.40 -8.22
CA LYS A 363 30.93 -2.29 -9.34
C LYS A 363 29.45 -2.24 -9.73
N LEU A 364 28.65 -1.29 -9.22
CA LEU A 364 27.22 -1.19 -9.54
C LEU A 364 26.92 -1.04 -11.04
N ASN A 365 27.83 -0.46 -11.84
CA ASN A 365 27.65 -0.34 -13.28
C ASN A 365 27.99 -1.64 -14.05
N ALA A 366 28.70 -2.58 -13.43
CA ALA A 366 29.28 -3.72 -14.14
C ALA A 366 28.26 -4.84 -14.42
N SER A 367 27.36 -5.12 -13.46
CA SER A 367 26.31 -6.13 -13.60
C SER A 367 25.19 -5.95 -12.59
N LYS A 368 23.97 -6.36 -12.97
CA LYS A 368 22.80 -6.44 -12.07
C LYS A 368 23.10 -7.22 -10.79
N ILE A 369 24.02 -8.19 -10.85
CA ILE A 369 24.45 -8.98 -9.70
C ILE A 369 24.96 -8.07 -8.56
N PHE A 370 25.66 -6.98 -8.88
CA PHE A 370 26.16 -6.06 -7.86
C PHE A 370 25.05 -5.25 -7.18
N VAL A 371 23.91 -5.02 -7.84
CA VAL A 371 22.73 -4.45 -7.18
C VAL A 371 22.20 -5.42 -6.13
N TYR A 372 22.05 -6.71 -6.47
CA TYR A 372 21.62 -7.74 -5.52
C TYR A 372 22.59 -7.88 -4.34
N ILE A 373 23.90 -7.84 -4.60
CA ILE A 373 24.92 -7.86 -3.56
C ILE A 373 24.81 -6.64 -2.64
N VAL A 374 24.67 -5.43 -3.17
CA VAL A 374 24.48 -4.21 -2.35
C VAL A 374 23.25 -4.34 -1.47
N VAL A 375 22.12 -4.81 -2.01
CA VAL A 375 20.87 -4.99 -1.26
C VAL A 375 21.05 -6.04 -0.15
N LEU A 376 21.61 -7.21 -0.49
CA LEU A 376 21.88 -8.28 0.48
C LEU A 376 22.78 -7.80 1.61
N LEU A 377 23.87 -7.10 1.30
CA LEU A 377 24.77 -6.56 2.31
C LEU A 377 24.07 -5.51 3.18
N ASN A 378 23.15 -4.71 2.64
CA ASN A 378 22.35 -3.78 3.45
C ASN A 378 21.39 -4.50 4.40
N ILE A 379 20.73 -5.56 3.94
CA ILE A 379 19.89 -6.43 4.79
C ILE A 379 20.73 -7.01 5.92
N LEU A 380 21.90 -7.58 5.61
CA LEU A 380 22.79 -8.19 6.62
C LEU A 380 23.28 -7.18 7.64
N THR A 381 23.65 -5.96 7.23
CA THR A 381 24.04 -4.88 8.16
C THR A 381 22.89 -4.47 9.08
N VAL A 382 21.68 -4.32 8.53
CA VAL A 382 20.50 -3.92 9.32
C VAL A 382 20.08 -5.04 10.27
N ALA A 383 20.14 -6.30 9.84
CA ALA A 383 19.89 -7.46 10.70
C ALA A 383 20.87 -7.52 11.86
N TYR A 384 22.13 -7.14 11.63
CA TYR A 384 23.15 -7.07 12.67
C TYR A 384 22.85 -6.02 13.76
N ALA A 385 22.16 -4.95 13.41
CA ALA A 385 21.84 -3.86 14.33
C ALA A 385 20.63 -4.13 15.24
N PHE A 386 19.89 -5.23 15.02
CA PHE A 386 18.68 -5.69 15.72
C PHE A 386 17.95 -4.57 16.52
N ASN A 387 17.10 -3.81 15.81
CA ASN A 387 16.43 -2.62 16.33
C ASN A 387 14.91 -2.74 16.11
N ASP A 388 14.11 -2.10 16.96
CA ASP A 388 12.65 -1.95 16.84
C ASP A 388 12.20 -1.46 15.45
N TYR A 389 13.05 -0.73 14.72
CA TYR A 389 12.79 -0.26 13.35
C TYR A 389 13.22 -1.24 12.24
N PHE A 390 13.55 -2.49 12.57
CA PHE A 390 14.10 -3.47 11.62
C PHE A 390 13.22 -3.65 10.36
N ILE A 391 11.91 -3.86 10.55
CA ILE A 391 10.97 -4.05 9.42
C ILE A 391 10.86 -2.79 8.56
N PHE A 392 10.88 -1.61 9.17
CA PHE A 392 10.89 -0.35 8.45
C PHE A 392 12.14 -0.20 7.58
N TYR A 393 13.33 -0.53 8.12
CA TYR A 393 14.57 -0.51 7.34
C TYR A 393 14.58 -1.52 6.20
N LEU A 394 14.07 -2.74 6.42
CA LEU A 394 13.93 -3.73 5.33
C LEU A 394 13.02 -3.22 4.22
N ALA A 395 11.90 -2.61 4.57
CA ALA A 395 10.97 -2.01 3.61
C ALA A 395 11.64 -0.89 2.80
N LEU A 396 12.41 -0.01 3.44
CA LEU A 396 13.19 1.03 2.76
C LEU A 396 14.29 0.46 1.86
N ILE A 397 15.00 -0.59 2.30
CA ILE A 397 16.00 -1.29 1.48
C ILE A 397 15.34 -1.88 0.23
N TYR A 398 14.12 -2.37 0.35
CA TYR A 398 13.37 -2.92 -0.77
C TYR A 398 12.91 -1.83 -1.77
N LEU A 399 12.50 -0.64 -1.31
CA LEU A 399 12.29 0.51 -2.22
C LEU A 399 13.60 0.95 -2.87
N TYR A 400 14.70 0.95 -2.11
CA TYR A 400 16.03 1.27 -2.60
C TYR A 400 16.50 0.30 -3.68
N TYR A 401 16.22 -1.00 -3.54
CA TYR A 401 16.45 -1.99 -4.58
C TYR A 401 15.79 -1.59 -5.90
N TYR A 402 14.49 -1.25 -5.89
CA TYR A 402 13.80 -0.82 -7.10
C TYR A 402 14.40 0.45 -7.70
N PHE A 403 14.78 1.40 -6.85
CA PHE A 403 15.42 2.62 -7.29
C PHE A 403 16.77 2.34 -7.99
N LEU A 404 17.58 1.44 -7.45
CA LEU A 404 18.84 1.01 -8.06
C LEU A 404 18.61 0.30 -9.40
N ILE A 405 17.66 -0.64 -9.47
CA ILE A 405 17.33 -1.32 -10.74
C ILE A 405 16.90 -0.30 -11.79
N GLU A 406 15.98 0.62 -11.47
CA GLU A 406 15.48 1.61 -12.42
C GLU A 406 16.57 2.60 -12.91
N THR A 407 17.59 2.84 -12.08
CA THR A 407 18.68 3.78 -12.37
C THR A 407 19.82 3.14 -13.17
N PHE A 408 20.22 1.93 -12.79
CA PHE A 408 21.38 1.24 -13.37
C PHE A 408 21.00 0.30 -14.52
N TYR A 409 19.85 -0.36 -14.43
CA TYR A 409 19.38 -1.38 -15.37
C TYR A 409 17.91 -1.18 -15.74
N PRO A 410 17.54 -0.05 -16.36
CA PRO A 410 16.15 0.25 -16.71
C PRO A 410 15.63 -0.75 -17.75
N GLU A 411 14.55 -1.42 -17.40
CA GLU A 411 13.84 -2.36 -18.29
C GLU A 411 12.35 -2.01 -18.32
N LEU A 412 11.77 -2.20 -19.50
CA LEU A 412 10.32 -2.23 -19.69
C LEU A 412 9.80 -3.61 -19.29
N GLU A 413 8.59 -3.67 -18.77
CA GLU A 413 7.94 -4.94 -18.45
C GLU A 413 7.63 -5.70 -19.76
N ALA A 414 7.50 -7.02 -19.71
CA ALA A 414 7.33 -7.85 -20.92
C ALA A 414 6.07 -7.45 -21.70
N GLU A 415 5.00 -7.09 -20.99
CA GLU A 415 3.73 -6.63 -21.54
C GLU A 415 3.90 -5.31 -22.32
N ASP A 416 4.73 -4.39 -21.79
CA ASP A 416 5.03 -3.12 -22.43
C ASP A 416 5.83 -3.32 -23.73
N ILE A 417 6.71 -4.33 -23.77
CA ILE A 417 7.51 -4.68 -24.96
C ILE A 417 6.62 -5.31 -26.04
N MET A 418 5.73 -6.24 -25.66
CA MET A 418 4.79 -6.87 -26.58
C MET A 418 3.84 -5.84 -27.22
N GLU A 419 3.29 -4.90 -26.44
CA GLU A 419 2.39 -3.86 -26.98
C GLU A 419 3.08 -2.89 -27.96
N ILE A 420 4.40 -2.68 -27.81
CA ILE A 420 5.20 -1.90 -28.77
C ILE A 420 5.44 -2.72 -30.04
N THR A 421 5.71 -4.02 -29.91
CA THR A 421 6.07 -4.90 -31.04
C THR A 421 4.85 -5.27 -31.90
N ASP A 422 3.68 -5.45 -31.30
CA ASP A 422 2.41 -5.75 -32.02
C ASP A 422 1.84 -4.56 -32.81
N ARG A 423 2.42 -3.36 -32.67
CA ARG A 423 1.99 -2.13 -33.35
C ARG A 423 2.99 -1.62 -34.39
N GLU A 424 4.12 -2.30 -34.57
CA GLU A 424 5.03 -2.16 -35.71
C GLU A 424 4.72 -3.23 -36.76
#